data_AF-A0A7C9AFW9-F1
#
_entry.id   AF-A0A7C9AFW9-F1
#
_cell.length_a   1.000
_cell.length_b   1.000
_cell.length_c   1.000
_cell.angle_alpha   90.00
_cell.angle_beta   90.00
_cell.angle_gamma   90.00
#
_symmetry.space_group_name_H-M   'P 1'
#
loop_
_entity.id
_entity.type
_entity.pdbx_description
1 polymer ?
#
loop_
_entity_poly.entity_id
_entity_poly.type
_entity_poly.pdbx_seq_one_letter_code
_entity_poly.pdbx_strand_id
1 'polypeptide(L)'
;PGLARKYGARPVYYSMFCTTFFAYLSPRARGLGPKGLMSEAEFMVAPPGFPSPGMGLRVHEARHHAWLNGFRVGLEKVPFWELFYRAIEESDAVCCRSCREMEG
;
A
#
# COMPACT_ATOMS: atom_id res chain seq x y z
N PRO A 1 -3.85 -16.20 -0.48
CA PRO A 1 -2.71 -17.04 -0.96
C PRO A 1 -2.77 -18.50 -0.49
N GLY A 2 -2.91 -18.74 0.82
CA GLY A 2 -2.94 -20.11 1.38
C GLY A 2 -3.99 -21.04 0.76
N LEU A 3 -5.19 -20.53 0.47
CA LEU A 3 -6.25 -21.35 -0.16
C LEU A 3 -5.87 -21.82 -1.57
N ALA A 4 -5.30 -20.96 -2.40
CA ALA A 4 -4.85 -21.33 -3.75
C ALA A 4 -3.78 -22.43 -3.68
N ARG A 5 -2.79 -22.26 -2.81
CA ARG A 5 -1.72 -23.25 -2.61
C ARG A 5 -2.24 -24.60 -2.13
N LYS A 6 -3.24 -24.61 -1.22
CA LYS A 6 -3.88 -25.85 -0.74
C LYS A 6 -4.43 -26.70 -1.89
N TYR A 7 -4.86 -26.08 -2.98
CA TYR A 7 -5.39 -26.76 -4.17
C TYR A 7 -4.39 -26.87 -5.33
N GLY A 8 -3.09 -26.65 -5.08
CA GLY A 8 -2.05 -26.73 -6.10
C GLY A 8 -2.07 -25.57 -7.11
N ALA A 9 -2.83 -24.50 -6.86
CA ALA A 9 -2.87 -23.32 -7.70
C ALA A 9 -1.82 -22.27 -7.27
N ARG A 10 -1.34 -21.50 -8.25
CA ARG A 10 -0.41 -20.38 -8.04
C ARG A 10 -1.18 -19.13 -7.60
N PRO A 11 -0.87 -18.52 -6.45
CA PRO A 11 -1.55 -17.30 -6.01
C PRO A 11 -1.06 -16.09 -6.81
N VAL A 12 -2.00 -15.31 -7.35
CA VAL A 12 -1.75 -14.02 -8.01
C VAL A 12 -2.50 -12.94 -7.26
N TYR A 13 -1.81 -11.86 -6.89
CA TYR A 13 -2.44 -10.68 -6.31
C TYR A 13 -2.78 -9.69 -7.41
N TYR A 14 -4.06 -9.37 -7.57
CA TYR A 14 -4.52 -8.32 -8.47
C TYR A 14 -4.95 -7.09 -7.66
N SER A 15 -4.28 -5.96 -7.91
CA SER A 15 -4.60 -4.69 -7.28
C SER A 15 -5.36 -3.76 -8.21
N MET A 16 -6.43 -3.17 -7.67
CA MET A 16 -7.11 -2.05 -8.30
C MET A 16 -6.36 -0.72 -8.14
N PHE A 17 -5.39 -0.67 -7.21
CA PHE A 17 -4.53 0.49 -7.03
C PHE A 17 -3.31 0.40 -7.95
N CYS A 18 -2.78 1.57 -8.32
CA CYS A 18 -1.60 1.70 -9.15
C CYS A 18 -0.31 1.59 -8.32
N THR A 19 0.85 1.44 -8.95
CA THR A 19 2.13 1.25 -8.21
C THR A 19 2.55 2.52 -7.48
N THR A 20 2.29 3.70 -8.06
CA THR A 20 2.49 5.01 -7.44
C THR A 20 1.73 5.13 -6.11
N PHE A 21 0.50 4.61 -6.03
CA PHE A 21 -0.27 4.59 -4.79
C PHE A 21 0.47 3.85 -3.67
N PHE A 22 0.96 2.64 -3.96
CA PHE A 22 1.73 1.85 -3.00
C PHE A 22 3.05 2.54 -2.64
N ALA A 23 3.77 3.08 -3.61
CA ALA A 23 5.04 3.75 -3.37
C ALA A 23 4.88 5.03 -2.53
N TYR A 24 3.76 5.77 -2.67
CA TYR A 24 3.54 7.03 -1.96
C TYR A 24 2.94 6.83 -0.56
N LEU A 25 1.93 5.97 -0.44
CA LEU A 25 1.09 5.88 0.77
C LEU A 25 1.50 4.77 1.74
N SER A 26 2.42 3.89 1.34
CA SER A 26 2.90 2.78 2.15
C SER A 26 3.76 3.27 3.33
N PRO A 27 3.48 2.83 4.57
CA PRO A 27 4.40 3.01 5.70
C PRO A 27 5.83 2.54 5.42
N ARG A 28 5.99 1.45 4.66
CA ARG A 28 7.31 0.90 4.34
C ARG A 28 8.12 1.82 3.44
N ALA A 29 7.47 2.64 2.61
CA ALA A 29 8.16 3.64 1.79
C ALA A 29 8.86 4.72 2.64
N ARG A 30 8.51 4.83 3.93
CA ARG A 30 9.14 5.73 4.91
C ARG A 30 9.97 4.99 5.95
N GLY A 31 10.29 3.72 5.72
CA GLY A 31 11.04 2.90 6.67
C GLY A 31 10.24 2.45 7.90
N LEU A 32 8.92 2.61 7.88
CA LEU A 32 8.05 2.17 8.98
C LEU A 32 7.56 0.72 8.74
N GLY A 33 7.33 0.00 9.83
CA GLY A 33 6.72 -1.33 9.78
C GLY A 33 5.23 -1.32 9.39
N PRO A 34 4.59 -2.49 9.25
CA PRO A 34 3.16 -2.60 8.90
C PRO A 34 2.19 -1.93 9.88
N LYS A 35 2.63 -1.73 11.12
CA LYS A 35 1.89 -1.05 12.18
C LYS A 35 2.25 0.44 12.30
N GLY A 36 3.19 0.91 11.49
CA GLY A 36 3.64 2.29 11.47
C GLY A 36 2.49 3.24 11.14
N LEU A 37 2.29 4.22 12.01
CA LEU A 37 1.31 5.27 11.82
C LEU A 37 1.97 6.50 11.22
N MET A 38 1.32 7.10 10.22
CA MET A 38 1.71 8.34 9.59
C MET A 38 0.67 9.42 9.88
N SER A 39 1.16 10.60 10.24
CA SER A 39 0.40 11.83 10.42
C SER A 39 -0.05 12.41 9.08
N GLU A 40 -1.01 13.34 9.14
CA GLU A 40 -1.47 14.09 7.97
C GLU A 40 -0.28 14.80 7.28
N ALA A 41 0.62 15.42 8.06
CA ALA A 41 1.78 16.13 7.52
C ALA A 41 2.74 15.20 6.74
N GLU A 42 2.91 13.96 7.19
CA GLU A 42 3.75 12.98 6.49
C GLU A 42 3.14 12.58 5.13
N PHE A 43 1.81 12.53 5.01
CA PHE A 43 1.14 12.28 3.73
C PHE A 43 1.19 13.46 2.75
N MET A 44 1.42 14.67 3.24
CA MET A 44 1.52 15.87 2.40
C MET A 44 2.88 16.01 1.70
N VAL A 45 3.86 15.18 2.04
CA VAL A 45 5.21 15.21 1.48
C VAL A 45 5.54 13.85 0.87
N ALA A 46 6.12 13.82 -0.33
CA ALA A 46 6.55 12.59 -0.96
C ALA A 46 7.52 11.77 -0.06
N PRO A 47 7.47 10.43 -0.08
CA PRO A 47 8.42 9.63 0.65
C PRO A 47 9.85 9.75 0.08
N PRO A 48 10.88 9.40 0.87
CA PRO A 48 12.26 9.41 0.39
C PRO A 48 12.44 8.56 -0.87
N GLY A 49 13.15 9.10 -1.88
CA GLY A 49 13.41 8.40 -3.14
C GLY A 49 12.24 8.37 -4.13
N PHE A 50 11.12 9.02 -3.81
CA PHE A 50 9.99 9.09 -4.72
C PHE A 50 10.31 9.94 -5.96
N PRO A 51 9.95 9.50 -7.20
CA PRO A 51 10.38 10.17 -8.44
C PRO A 51 9.89 11.62 -8.61
N SER A 52 8.79 11.98 -7.97
CA SER A 52 8.19 13.31 -8.05
C SER A 52 8.16 14.00 -6.67
N PRO A 53 9.22 14.74 -6.31
CA PRO A 53 9.34 15.34 -4.97
C PRO A 53 8.31 16.46 -4.73
N GLY A 54 7.72 17.03 -5.78
CA GLY A 54 6.64 18.01 -5.69
C GLY A 54 5.25 17.40 -5.50
N MET A 55 5.12 16.08 -5.57
CA MET A 55 3.84 15.41 -5.32
C MET A 55 3.52 15.42 -3.82
N GLY A 56 2.30 15.82 -3.51
CA GLY A 56 1.83 16.01 -2.14
C GLY A 56 0.32 15.86 -2.07
N LEU A 57 -0.19 15.11 -1.09
CA LEU A 57 -1.61 15.11 -0.81
C LEU A 57 -2.05 16.46 -0.24
N ARG A 58 -3.27 16.88 -0.59
CA ARG A 58 -3.92 18.03 0.05
C ARG A 58 -4.38 17.65 1.45
N VAL A 59 -4.58 18.64 2.32
CA VAL A 59 -4.95 18.42 3.74
C VAL A 59 -6.13 17.46 3.89
N HIS A 60 -7.19 17.62 3.08
CA HIS A 60 -8.37 16.77 3.17
C HIS A 60 -8.13 15.33 2.69
N GLU A 61 -7.25 15.13 1.70
CA GLU A 61 -6.82 13.80 1.23
C GLU A 61 -5.91 13.14 2.27
N ALA A 62 -4.93 13.89 2.80
CA ALA A 62 -3.99 13.45 3.82
C ALA A 62 -4.71 13.00 5.10
N ARG A 63 -5.72 13.75 5.54
CA ARG A 63 -6.57 13.36 6.67
C ARG A 63 -7.26 12.01 6.45
N HIS A 64 -7.80 11.78 5.26
CA HIS A 64 -8.43 10.50 4.92
C HIS A 64 -7.41 9.35 4.99
N HIS A 65 -6.22 9.55 4.44
CA HIS A 65 -5.16 8.53 4.44
C HIS A 65 -4.53 8.28 5.81
N ALA A 66 -4.42 9.31 6.66
CA ALA A 66 -4.00 9.15 8.06
C ALA A 66 -5.00 8.30 8.85
N TRP A 67 -6.30 8.56 8.67
CA TRP A 67 -7.34 7.72 9.25
C TRP A 67 -7.27 6.27 8.73
N LEU A 68 -7.11 6.09 7.42
CA LEU A 68 -7.02 4.76 6.79
C LEU A 68 -5.77 3.98 7.22
N ASN A 69 -4.65 4.67 7.43
CA ASN A 69 -3.41 4.05 7.91
C ASN A 69 -3.54 3.53 9.35
N GLY A 70 -4.35 4.19 10.19
CA GLY A 70 -4.76 3.70 11.51
C GLY A 70 -5.84 2.62 11.48
N PHE A 71 -6.50 2.42 10.33
CA PHE A 71 -7.63 1.51 10.21
C PHE A 71 -7.23 0.05 10.43
N ARG A 72 -8.12 -0.69 11.10
CA ARG A 72 -7.97 -2.10 11.44
C ARG A 72 -9.15 -2.88 10.88
N VAL A 73 -8.86 -4.01 10.23
CA VAL A 73 -9.84 -4.80 9.48
C VAL A 73 -10.12 -6.12 10.17
N GLY A 74 -11.40 -6.52 10.18
CA GLY A 74 -11.86 -7.80 10.73
C GLY A 74 -11.81 -7.87 12.26
N LEU A 75 -12.21 -9.04 12.79
CA LEU A 75 -12.26 -9.29 14.24
C LEU A 75 -10.87 -9.28 14.90
N GLU A 76 -9.85 -9.73 14.16
CA GLU A 76 -8.46 -9.76 14.61
C GLU A 76 -7.78 -8.38 14.58
N LYS A 77 -8.48 -7.34 14.13
CA LYS A 77 -7.99 -5.96 14.04
C LYS A 77 -6.65 -5.86 13.29
N VAL A 78 -6.56 -6.52 12.14
CA VAL A 78 -5.34 -6.52 11.32
C VAL A 78 -5.12 -5.11 10.74
N PRO A 79 -3.91 -4.53 10.84
CA PRO A 79 -3.56 -3.28 10.17
C PRO A 79 -3.93 -3.28 8.69
N PHE A 80 -4.56 -2.20 8.22
CA PHE A 80 -4.95 -2.06 6.81
C PHE A 80 -3.79 -2.38 5.85
N TRP A 81 -2.60 -1.81 6.09
CA TRP A 81 -1.41 -2.04 5.26
C TRP A 81 -0.83 -3.46 5.35
N GLU A 82 -1.03 -4.14 6.48
CA GLU A 82 -0.56 -5.52 6.66
C GLU A 82 -1.31 -6.49 5.74
N LEU A 83 -2.56 -6.21 5.39
CA LEU A 83 -3.31 -6.99 4.41
C LEU A 83 -2.65 -6.96 3.04
N PHE A 84 -2.24 -5.79 2.58
CA PHE A 84 -1.58 -5.63 1.27
C PHE A 84 -0.21 -6.30 1.26
N TYR A 85 0.60 -6.09 2.30
CA TYR A 85 1.92 -6.70 2.36
C TYR A 85 1.86 -8.22 2.37
N ARG A 86 1.01 -8.82 3.21
CA ARG A 86 0.84 -10.27 3.22
C ARG A 86 0.34 -10.78 1.86
N ALA A 87 -0.64 -10.10 1.25
CA ALA A 87 -1.16 -10.50 -0.05
C ALA A 87 -0.11 -10.43 -1.16
N ILE A 88 0.73 -9.40 -1.16
CA ILE A 88 1.81 -9.19 -2.13
C ILE A 88 2.95 -10.19 -1.89
N GLU A 89 3.47 -10.27 -0.68
CA GLU A 89 4.63 -11.11 -0.31
C GLU A 89 4.35 -12.60 -0.47
N GLU A 90 3.12 -13.02 -0.16
CA GLU A 90 2.72 -14.41 -0.30
C GLU A 90 2.17 -14.73 -1.69
N SER A 91 2.20 -13.83 -2.68
CA SER A 91 1.76 -14.13 -4.04
C SER A 91 2.97 -14.40 -4.95
N ASP A 92 2.79 -15.30 -5.92
CA ASP A 92 3.83 -15.66 -6.87
C ASP A 92 3.92 -14.62 -8.01
N ALA A 93 2.86 -13.84 -8.22
CA ALA A 93 2.83 -12.71 -9.13
C ALA A 93 1.93 -11.59 -8.60
N VAL A 94 2.27 -10.36 -8.99
CA VAL A 94 1.50 -9.15 -8.67
C VAL A 94 1.11 -8.46 -9.97
N CYS A 95 -0.18 -8.19 -10.12
CA CYS A 95 -0.74 -7.42 -11.21
C CYS A 95 -1.39 -6.17 -10.63
N CYS A 96 -1.17 -5.02 -11.26
CA CYS A 96 -1.80 -3.76 -10.87
C CYS A 96 -2.53 -3.19 -12.07
N ARG A 97 -3.64 -2.49 -11.85
CA ARG A 97 -4.34 -1.72 -12.89
C ARG A 97 -3.55 -0.44 -13.23
N SER A 98 -2.41 -0.61 -13.89
CA SER A 98 -1.55 0.47 -14.37
C SER A 98 -0.74 0.02 -15.61
N CYS A 99 0.08 0.90 -16.18
CA CYS A 99 1.00 0.59 -17.27
C CYS A 99 2.33 1.30 -17.08
N ARG A 100 3.36 0.86 -17.82
CA ARG A 100 4.71 1.44 -17.73
C ARG A 100 4.69 2.93 -18.06
N GLU A 101 3.99 3.32 -19.12
CA GLU A 101 3.90 4.69 -19.60
C GLU A 101 3.29 5.65 -18.55
N MET A 102 2.42 5.16 -17.66
CA MET A 102 1.84 5.96 -16.57
C MET A 102 2.74 6.04 -15.34
N GLU A 103 3.60 5.05 -15.10
CA GLU A 103 4.37 4.89 -13.86
C GLU A 103 5.87 5.21 -14.02
N GLY A 104 6.39 5.21 -15.25
CA GLY A 104 7.81 5.40 -15.60
C GLY A 104 8.45 4.13 -16.12
#